data_AF-J9GFF2-F1
#
_entry.id   AF-J9GFF2-F1
#
_cell.length_a   1.000
_cell.length_b   1.000
_cell.length_c   1.000
_cell.angle_alpha   90.00
_cell.angle_beta   90.00
_cell.angle_gamma   90.00
#
_symmetry.space_group_name_H-M   'P 1'
#
loop_
_entity.id
_entity.type
_entity.pdbx_description
1 polymer ?
#
loop_
_entity_poly.entity_id
_entity_poly.type
_entity_poly.pdbx_seq_one_letter_code
_entity_poly.pdbx_strand_id
1 'polypeptide(L)'
;MNLEVAEWFDVLTVLAQDESVPMRSAYRQLREGLEYACRTQMAESSLQLTDLSARISFVASKVGLSVPEQNRLHTIRLTSNDVLNHRSEPSRKQLLRDVKTLAFFFRKLTLMEIPTTLYQLLPTADVTYHVSNVSDTHVRRMRVCFQYADETFLYVYPTETVSDELLKVRYQVPRVNEEFSETCCLLWKNSQVNLLDVSVDADGVLTPSFIILEPDYLIDISTLAECFREYG
;
A
#
# COMPACT_ATOMS: atom_id res chain seq x y z
N MET A 1 -15.38 4.54 22.26
CA MET A 1 -14.16 5.19 22.76
C MET A 1 -13.38 5.61 21.53
N ASN A 2 -13.42 6.90 21.19
CA ASN A 2 -12.69 7.45 20.04
C ASN A 2 -11.25 7.70 20.52
N LEU A 3 -10.34 6.77 20.28
CA LEU A 3 -8.92 7.04 20.51
C LEU A 3 -8.45 8.05 19.47
N GLU A 4 -8.05 9.25 19.85
CA GLU A 4 -7.40 10.15 18.90
C GLU A 4 -6.18 9.43 18.30
N VAL A 5 -5.85 9.68 17.02
CA VAL A 5 -4.65 9.09 16.37
C VAL A 5 -3.38 9.36 17.19
N ALA A 6 -3.40 10.40 18.04
CA ALA A 6 -2.43 10.72 19.08
C ALA A 6 -2.13 9.57 20.06
N GLU A 7 -3.18 8.92 20.58
CA GLU A 7 -3.09 7.93 21.66
C GLU A 7 -2.38 6.65 21.18
N TRP A 8 -2.29 6.46 19.85
CA TRP A 8 -1.49 5.39 19.28
C TRP A 8 0.01 5.56 19.52
N PHE A 9 0.52 6.75 19.84
CA PHE A 9 1.93 6.90 20.23
C PHE A 9 2.25 6.13 21.51
N ASP A 10 1.31 6.05 22.46
CA ASP A 10 1.50 5.28 23.69
C ASP A 10 1.56 3.78 23.38
N VAL A 11 0.65 3.31 22.52
CA VAL A 11 0.65 1.92 22.02
C VAL A 11 1.98 1.60 21.32
N LEU A 12 2.43 2.46 20.41
CA LEU A 12 3.71 2.29 19.72
C LEU A 12 4.90 2.28 20.70
N THR A 13 4.83 3.07 21.77
CA THR A 13 5.87 3.11 22.82
C THR A 13 5.93 1.77 23.56
N VAL A 14 4.78 1.23 23.97
CA VAL A 14 4.70 -0.08 24.61
C VAL A 14 5.27 -1.16 23.70
N LEU A 15 4.87 -1.17 22.42
CA LEU A 15 5.39 -2.13 21.45
C LEU A 15 6.90 -2.00 21.25
N ALA A 16 7.46 -0.79 21.27
CA ALA A 16 8.88 -0.53 21.09
C ALA A 16 9.73 -0.82 22.34
N GLN A 17 9.13 -0.79 23.54
CA GLN A 17 9.85 -0.98 24.80
C GLN A 17 9.73 -2.41 25.35
N ASP A 18 8.55 -3.01 25.28
CA ASP A 18 8.27 -4.30 25.90
C ASP A 18 8.55 -5.47 24.93
N GLU A 19 9.65 -6.19 25.18
CA GLU A 19 10.04 -7.38 24.41
C GLU A 19 9.23 -8.63 24.79
N SER A 20 8.46 -8.60 25.89
CA SER A 20 7.60 -9.70 26.29
C SER A 20 6.32 -9.80 25.46
N VAL A 21 5.96 -8.73 24.74
CA VAL A 21 4.79 -8.71 23.85
C VAL A 21 4.99 -9.72 22.72
N PRO A 22 4.11 -10.73 22.57
CA PRO A 22 4.21 -11.69 21.48
C PRO A 22 4.13 -10.99 20.12
N MET A 23 5.00 -11.37 19.18
CA MET A 23 5.12 -10.72 17.87
C MET A 23 3.79 -10.63 17.12
N ARG A 24 2.95 -11.67 17.24
CA ARG A 24 1.60 -11.70 16.66
C ARG A 24 0.67 -10.65 17.26
N SER A 25 0.77 -10.40 18.57
CA SER A 25 0.00 -9.34 19.23
C SER A 25 0.50 -7.97 18.82
N ALA A 26 1.83 -7.78 18.72
CA ALA A 26 2.42 -6.54 18.24
C ALA A 26 1.96 -6.19 16.82
N TYR A 27 2.04 -7.13 15.87
CA TYR A 27 1.59 -6.90 14.49
C TYR A 27 0.08 -6.76 14.34
N ARG A 28 -0.71 -7.35 15.26
CA ARG A 28 -2.15 -7.07 15.34
C ARG A 28 -2.40 -5.61 15.70
N GLN A 29 -1.74 -5.10 16.73
CA GLN A 29 -1.87 -3.71 17.17
C GLN A 29 -1.37 -2.72 16.11
N LEU A 30 -0.25 -3.02 15.42
CA LEU A 30 0.20 -2.19 14.29
C LEU A 30 -0.84 -2.12 13.17
N ARG A 31 -1.45 -3.26 12.82
CA ARG A 31 -2.49 -3.31 11.79
C ARG A 31 -3.74 -2.55 12.20
N GLU A 32 -4.20 -2.71 13.44
CA GLU A 32 -5.33 -1.97 14.00
C GLU A 32 -5.08 -0.46 13.98
N GLY A 33 -3.87 -0.01 14.34
CA GLY A 33 -3.48 1.40 14.28
C GLY A 33 -3.47 1.96 12.87
N LEU A 34 -2.94 1.20 11.91
CA LEU A 34 -2.96 1.58 10.49
C LEU A 34 -4.39 1.66 9.94
N GLU A 35 -5.23 0.66 10.22
CA GLU A 35 -6.63 0.63 9.80
C GLU A 35 -7.43 1.78 10.42
N TYR A 36 -7.22 2.04 11.71
CA TYR A 36 -7.83 3.15 12.44
C TYR A 36 -7.45 4.49 11.81
N ALA A 37 -6.16 4.73 11.62
CA ALA A 37 -5.63 5.94 11.02
C ALA A 37 -6.18 6.18 9.61
N CYS A 38 -6.20 5.14 8.76
CA CYS A 38 -6.81 5.26 7.44
C CYS A 38 -8.31 5.59 7.50
N ARG A 39 -9.07 4.94 8.40
CA ARG A 39 -10.51 5.16 8.54
C ARG A 39 -10.85 6.59 9.00
N THR A 40 -10.10 7.15 9.94
CA THR A 40 -10.33 8.53 10.41
C THR A 40 -10.18 9.57 9.30
N GLN A 41 -9.24 9.34 8.37
CA GLN A 41 -9.01 10.24 7.23
C GLN A 41 -10.07 10.13 6.12
N MET A 42 -10.86 9.06 6.16
CA MET A 42 -11.91 8.77 5.18
C MET A 42 -13.32 9.08 5.66
N ALA A 43 -13.53 9.38 6.95
CA ALA A 43 -14.84 9.71 7.49
C ALA A 43 -15.48 10.94 6.80
N GLU A 44 -14.65 11.80 6.19
CA GLU A 44 -15.07 12.96 5.40
C GLU A 44 -15.25 12.67 3.90
N SER A 45 -14.92 11.46 3.43
CA SER A 45 -15.00 11.08 2.02
C SER A 45 -16.15 10.10 1.78
N SER A 46 -16.98 10.35 0.77
CA SER A 46 -18.10 9.48 0.36
C SER A 46 -17.67 8.15 -0.31
N LEU A 47 -16.36 7.86 -0.33
CA LEU A 47 -15.77 6.69 -0.99
C LEU A 47 -15.85 5.46 -0.08
N GLN A 48 -16.65 4.47 -0.47
CA GLN A 48 -16.66 3.13 0.12
C GLN A 48 -15.45 2.32 -0.39
N LEU A 49 -14.24 2.61 0.10
CA LEU A 49 -13.09 1.73 -0.15
C LEU A 49 -13.12 0.57 0.85
N THR A 50 -13.28 -0.65 0.34
CA THR A 50 -13.42 -1.87 1.15
C THR A 50 -12.08 -2.46 1.60
N ASP A 51 -11.02 -2.30 0.79
CA ASP A 51 -9.72 -2.89 1.05
C ASP A 51 -8.74 -1.91 1.74
N LEU A 52 -7.92 -2.42 2.68
CA LEU A 52 -6.90 -1.63 3.37
C LEU A 52 -5.84 -1.07 2.42
N SER A 53 -5.49 -1.80 1.36
CA SER A 53 -4.47 -1.34 0.42
C SER A 53 -4.95 -0.08 -0.32
N ALA A 54 -6.18 -0.07 -0.84
CA ALA A 54 -6.78 1.12 -1.46
C ALA A 54 -6.90 2.30 -0.49
N ARG A 55 -7.23 2.03 0.78
CA ARG A 55 -7.32 3.06 1.83
C ARG A 55 -5.96 3.69 2.13
N ILE A 56 -4.88 2.91 2.15
CA ILE A 56 -3.51 3.41 2.30
C ILE A 56 -3.17 4.36 1.14
N SER A 57 -3.39 3.96 -0.11
CA SER A 57 -3.06 4.81 -1.27
C SER A 57 -3.84 6.12 -1.30
N PHE A 58 -5.13 6.06 -0.95
CA PHE A 58 -5.96 7.26 -0.85
C PHE A 58 -5.42 8.24 0.21
N VAL A 59 -5.16 7.75 1.43
CA VAL A 59 -4.69 8.59 2.53
C VAL A 59 -3.26 9.09 2.29
N ALA A 60 -2.38 8.24 1.74
CA ALA A 60 -1.03 8.61 1.35
C ALA A 60 -1.05 9.80 0.38
N SER A 61 -1.92 9.74 -0.63
CA SER A 61 -2.09 10.84 -1.56
C SER A 61 -2.73 12.08 -0.91
N LYS A 62 -3.72 11.92 -0.01
CA LYS A 62 -4.40 13.05 0.65
C LYS A 62 -3.43 13.85 1.53
N VAL A 63 -2.50 13.16 2.20
CA VAL A 63 -1.61 13.74 3.22
C VAL A 63 -0.24 14.09 2.62
N GLY A 64 -0.01 13.80 1.33
CA GLY A 64 1.27 14.07 0.68
C GLY A 64 2.40 13.21 1.24
N LEU A 65 2.16 11.91 1.40
CA LEU A 65 3.24 10.95 1.61
C LEU A 65 4.03 10.80 0.32
N SER A 66 5.35 10.71 0.46
CA SER A 66 6.23 10.28 -0.60
C SER A 66 6.02 8.79 -0.89
N VAL A 67 6.42 8.37 -2.09
CA VAL A 67 6.35 6.98 -2.53
C VAL A 67 7.05 6.01 -1.57
N PRO A 68 8.27 6.31 -1.08
CA PRO A 68 8.91 5.42 -0.11
C PRO A 68 8.13 5.32 1.20
N GLU A 69 7.51 6.40 1.67
CA GLU A 69 6.66 6.39 2.87
C GLU A 69 5.42 5.52 2.66
N GLN A 70 4.76 5.65 1.51
CA GLN A 70 3.60 4.81 1.16
C GLN A 70 3.98 3.33 1.03
N ASN A 71 5.08 3.00 0.36
CA ASN A 71 5.54 1.62 0.21
C ASN A 71 5.87 0.97 1.56
N ARG A 72 6.37 1.75 2.53
CA ARG A 72 6.57 1.27 3.90
C ARG A 72 5.24 0.92 4.58
N LEU A 73 4.17 1.67 4.35
CA LEU A 73 2.84 1.31 4.86
C LEU A 73 2.29 0.02 4.22
N HIS A 74 2.47 -0.18 2.91
CA HIS A 74 2.11 -1.45 2.27
C HIS A 74 2.95 -2.62 2.78
N THR A 75 4.23 -2.39 3.09
CA THR A 75 5.09 -3.42 3.71
C THR A 75 4.55 -3.85 5.08
N ILE A 76 4.06 -2.92 5.91
CA ILE A 76 3.41 -3.24 7.19
C ILE A 76 2.13 -4.04 6.96
N ARG A 77 1.30 -3.63 6.00
CA ARG A 77 0.08 -4.36 5.65
C ARG A 77 0.38 -5.82 5.29
N LEU A 78 1.37 -6.06 4.43
CA LEU A 78 1.76 -7.41 4.02
C LEU A 78 2.39 -8.20 5.18
N THR A 79 3.35 -7.62 5.89
CA THR A 79 4.03 -8.27 7.02
C THR A 79 3.04 -8.63 8.12
N SER A 80 2.12 -7.72 8.48
CA SER A 80 1.07 -8.02 9.46
C SER A 80 0.14 -9.14 9.01
N ASN A 81 -0.20 -9.21 7.72
CA ASN A 81 -1.02 -10.29 7.18
C ASN A 81 -0.32 -11.65 7.31
N ASP A 82 0.97 -11.73 6.95
CA ASP A 82 1.74 -12.97 7.04
C ASP A 82 1.92 -13.44 8.48
N VAL A 83 2.22 -12.52 9.41
CA VAL A 83 2.36 -12.82 10.84
C VAL A 83 1.06 -13.34 11.44
N LEU A 84 -0.06 -12.68 11.12
CA LEU A 84 -1.36 -13.07 11.64
C LEU A 84 -1.82 -14.44 11.14
N ASN A 85 -1.38 -14.82 9.93
CA ASN A 85 -1.64 -16.09 9.28
C ASN A 85 -0.54 -17.16 9.50
N HIS A 86 0.41 -16.94 10.41
CA HIS A 86 1.49 -17.89 10.73
C HIS A 86 2.43 -18.22 9.56
N ARG A 87 2.55 -17.31 8.58
CA ARG A 87 3.43 -17.46 7.42
C ARG A 87 4.82 -16.88 7.64
N SER A 88 4.98 -15.99 8.63
CA SER A 88 6.26 -15.36 8.94
C SER A 88 6.44 -15.07 10.44
N GLU A 89 7.70 -15.14 10.89
CA GLU A 89 8.13 -14.72 12.22
C GLU A 89 9.15 -13.58 12.08
N PRO A 90 8.70 -12.31 12.16
CA PRO A 90 9.58 -11.17 11.98
C PRO A 90 10.50 -11.00 13.19
N SER A 91 11.62 -10.34 12.95
CA SER A 91 12.60 -9.99 13.97
C SER A 91 12.19 -8.74 14.75
N ARG A 92 12.74 -8.57 15.96
CA ARG A 92 12.59 -7.32 16.74
C ARG A 92 12.99 -6.07 15.96
N LYS A 93 14.04 -6.18 15.13
CA LYS A 93 14.51 -5.10 14.25
C LYS A 93 13.47 -4.71 13.19
N GLN A 94 12.74 -5.68 12.63
CA GLN A 94 11.64 -5.39 11.69
C GLN A 94 10.48 -4.71 12.39
N LEU A 95 10.07 -5.21 13.57
CA LEU A 95 9.03 -4.57 14.38
C LEU A 95 9.34 -3.09 14.68
N LEU A 96 10.57 -2.78 15.13
CA LEU A 96 10.95 -1.38 15.42
C LEU A 96 10.95 -0.47 14.19
N ARG A 97 11.18 -1.01 12.99
CA ARG A 97 11.06 -0.25 11.73
C ARG A 97 9.62 0.01 11.34
N ASP A 98 8.75 -0.97 11.57
CA ASP A 98 7.32 -0.84 11.29
C ASP A 98 6.68 0.13 12.29
N VAL A 99 7.09 0.08 13.57
CA VAL A 99 6.74 1.08 14.59
C VAL A 99 7.19 2.48 14.18
N LYS A 100 8.45 2.64 13.72
CA LYS A 100 8.95 3.92 13.21
C LYS A 100 8.06 4.44 12.07
N THR A 101 7.78 3.59 11.10
CA THR A 101 6.95 3.95 9.95
C THR A 101 5.57 4.44 10.39
N LEU A 102 4.88 3.74 11.30
CA LEU A 102 3.59 4.21 11.83
C LEU A 102 3.71 5.49 12.66
N ALA A 103 4.76 5.64 13.47
CA ALA A 103 4.97 6.86 14.25
C ALA A 103 5.09 8.10 13.35
N PHE A 104 5.87 8.00 12.26
CA PHE A 104 6.00 9.09 11.29
C PHE A 104 4.72 9.33 10.49
N PHE A 105 3.98 8.27 10.18
CA PHE A 105 2.66 8.39 9.56
C PHE A 105 1.66 9.11 10.46
N PHE A 106 1.55 8.75 11.74
CA PHE A 106 0.67 9.41 12.70
C PHE A 106 1.07 10.88 12.93
N ARG A 107 2.38 11.18 12.98
CA ARG A 107 2.86 12.57 12.99
C ARG A 107 2.37 13.35 11.76
N LYS A 108 2.47 12.78 10.57
CA LYS A 108 1.96 13.42 9.33
C LYS A 108 0.45 13.65 9.38
N LEU A 109 -0.32 12.71 9.93
CA LEU A 109 -1.77 12.82 10.04
C LEU A 109 -2.23 13.86 11.06
N THR A 110 -1.56 13.92 12.20
CA THR A 110 -1.99 14.73 13.36
C THR A 110 -1.27 16.07 13.47
N LEU A 111 -0.17 16.24 12.74
CA LEU A 111 0.77 17.36 12.86
C LEU A 111 1.40 17.50 14.27
N MET A 112 1.29 16.47 15.11
CA MET A 112 1.92 16.44 16.43
C MET A 112 3.29 15.77 16.36
N GLU A 113 4.23 16.27 17.16
CA GLU A 113 5.55 15.65 17.25
C GLU A 113 5.49 14.27 17.88
N ILE A 114 6.41 13.40 17.45
CA ILE A 114 6.58 12.06 18.04
C ILE A 114 7.11 12.25 19.46
N PRO A 115 6.48 11.67 20.50
CA PRO A 115 6.98 11.78 21.86
C PRO A 115 8.45 11.34 21.97
N THR A 116 9.25 12.08 22.73
CA THR A 116 10.69 11.83 22.87
C THR A 116 11.00 10.42 23.36
N THR A 117 10.15 9.89 24.26
CA THR A 117 10.22 8.52 24.78
C THR A 117 10.14 7.48 23.67
N LEU A 118 9.23 7.65 22.71
CA LEU A 118 9.12 6.79 21.54
C LEU A 118 10.28 7.04 20.57
N TYR A 119 10.58 8.30 20.27
CA TYR A 119 11.61 8.67 19.28
C TYR A 119 12.99 8.08 19.59
N GLN A 120 13.36 8.01 20.87
CA GLN A 120 14.63 7.40 21.32
C GLN A 120 14.70 5.88 21.10
N LEU A 121 13.56 5.20 21.02
CA LEU A 121 13.47 3.76 20.76
C LEU A 121 13.51 3.43 19.26
N LEU A 122 13.30 4.43 18.39
CA LEU A 122 13.23 4.22 16.95
C LEU A 122 14.62 4.04 16.34
N PRO A 123 14.79 3.15 15.36
CA PRO A 123 16.07 2.94 14.69
C PRO A 123 16.51 4.20 13.95
N THR A 124 17.71 4.70 14.28
CA THR A 124 18.33 5.89 13.68
C THR A 124 18.69 5.65 12.20
N ALA A 125 19.01 4.41 11.85
CA ALA A 125 19.50 4.05 10.53
C ALA A 125 18.43 3.26 9.75
N ASP A 126 17.93 3.82 8.63
CA ASP A 126 17.09 3.13 7.64
C ASP A 126 17.93 2.09 6.84
N VAL A 127 18.77 1.28 7.50
CA VAL A 127 19.76 0.40 6.84
C VAL A 127 19.14 -0.96 6.50
N THR A 128 18.01 -0.96 5.80
CA THR A 128 17.64 -1.97 4.78
C THR A 128 16.19 -1.77 4.41
N TYR A 129 15.97 -0.94 3.40
CA TYR A 129 15.45 -1.43 2.12
C TYR A 129 16.36 -0.79 1.07
N HIS A 130 16.64 -1.48 -0.03
CA HIS A 130 17.32 -0.87 -1.17
C HIS A 130 16.51 0.36 -1.61
N VAL A 131 16.85 1.52 -1.07
CA VAL A 131 16.67 2.76 -1.79
C VAL A 131 17.70 2.64 -2.90
N SER A 132 17.29 2.11 -4.05
CA SER A 132 17.94 2.42 -5.31
C SER A 132 17.82 3.93 -5.50
N ASN A 133 18.72 4.65 -4.83
CA ASN A 133 19.00 6.05 -5.09
C ASN A 133 19.71 6.12 -6.44
N VAL A 134 18.97 5.97 -7.55
CA VAL A 134 19.39 6.46 -8.86
C VAL A 134 18.14 6.77 -9.67
N SER A 135 17.74 8.05 -9.71
CA SER A 135 16.84 8.60 -10.75
C SER A 135 15.50 7.91 -11.01
N ASP A 136 14.80 7.41 -9.99
CA ASP A 136 13.45 6.86 -10.20
C ASP A 136 12.45 7.99 -10.50
N THR A 137 12.15 8.22 -11.77
CA THR A 137 10.94 8.94 -12.16
C THR A 137 9.73 8.16 -11.63
N HIS A 138 8.81 8.85 -10.95
CA HIS A 138 7.65 8.20 -10.36
C HIS A 138 6.36 8.66 -11.02
N VAL A 139 5.53 7.70 -11.41
CA VAL A 139 4.25 7.94 -12.08
C VAL A 139 3.13 7.49 -11.17
N ARG A 140 2.32 8.43 -10.69
CA ARG A 140 1.21 8.17 -9.76
C ARG A 140 0.17 7.19 -10.33
N ARG A 141 -0.10 7.30 -11.63
CA ARG A 141 -1.01 6.40 -12.35
C ARG A 141 -0.59 6.30 -13.81
N MET A 142 -0.63 5.10 -14.36
CA MET A 142 -0.43 4.84 -15.77
C MET A 142 -1.48 3.83 -16.26
N ARG A 143 -2.24 4.19 -17.30
CA ARG A 143 -3.13 3.25 -17.98
C ARG A 143 -2.38 2.56 -19.11
N VAL A 144 -2.42 1.23 -19.10
CA VAL A 144 -1.70 0.39 -20.06
C VAL A 144 -2.58 -0.70 -20.63
N CYS A 145 -2.24 -1.14 -21.84
CA CYS A 145 -2.88 -2.23 -22.55
C CYS A 145 -1.97 -3.47 -22.53
N PHE A 146 -2.40 -4.51 -21.81
CA PHE A 146 -1.61 -5.74 -21.66
C PHE A 146 -1.46 -6.50 -22.99
N GLN A 147 -0.28 -7.04 -23.26
CA GLN A 147 -0.02 -7.83 -24.46
C GLN A 147 0.29 -9.29 -24.15
N TYR A 148 1.32 -9.53 -23.34
CA TYR A 148 1.74 -10.85 -22.87
C TYR A 148 2.59 -10.71 -21.61
N ALA A 149 2.85 -11.83 -20.94
CA ALA A 149 3.72 -11.90 -19.76
C ALA A 149 4.78 -13.00 -19.95
N ASP A 150 5.94 -12.80 -19.34
CA ASP A 150 6.89 -13.87 -19.02
C ASP A 150 6.90 -14.11 -17.50
N GLU A 151 7.87 -14.88 -16.98
CA GLU A 151 7.95 -15.19 -15.54
C GLU A 151 8.26 -13.97 -14.65
N THR A 152 8.73 -12.85 -15.22
CA THR A 152 9.25 -11.70 -14.45
C THR A 152 8.57 -10.38 -14.82
N PHE A 153 8.08 -10.26 -16.06
CA PHE A 153 7.58 -9.02 -16.63
C PHE A 153 6.23 -9.20 -17.34
N LEU A 154 5.38 -8.18 -17.18
CA LEU A 154 4.26 -7.93 -18.08
C LEU A 154 4.72 -6.95 -19.17
N TYR A 155 4.39 -7.27 -20.42
CA TYR A 155 4.66 -6.41 -21.57
C TYR A 155 3.39 -5.69 -21.97
N VAL A 156 3.43 -4.37 -21.95
CA VAL A 156 2.24 -3.52 -22.09
C VAL A 156 2.49 -2.34 -23.02
N TYR A 157 1.46 -1.88 -23.72
CA TYR A 157 1.47 -0.60 -24.43
C TYR A 157 0.94 0.52 -23.53
N PRO A 158 1.54 1.72 -23.54
CA PRO A 158 0.92 2.88 -22.90
C PRO A 158 -0.36 3.25 -23.65
N THR A 159 -1.44 3.56 -22.90
CA THR A 159 -2.72 3.96 -23.52
C THR A 159 -2.80 5.48 -23.76
N GLU A 160 -2.03 6.27 -23.01
CA GLU A 160 -2.08 7.74 -23.06
C GLU A 160 -1.13 8.36 -24.10
N THR A 161 -0.16 7.58 -24.59
CA THR A 161 0.80 8.02 -25.60
C THR A 161 0.81 7.04 -26.76
N VAL A 162 0.91 7.56 -27.98
CA VAL A 162 1.07 6.74 -29.18
C VAL A 162 2.54 6.33 -29.25
N SER A 163 2.85 5.13 -28.77
CA SER A 163 4.18 4.52 -28.83
C SER A 163 4.05 3.07 -29.26
N ASP A 164 4.92 2.66 -30.20
CA ASP A 164 5.04 1.27 -30.63
C ASP A 164 6.00 0.46 -29.74
N GLU A 165 6.56 1.08 -28.69
CA GLU A 165 7.44 0.43 -27.74
C GLU A 165 6.67 -0.22 -26.59
N LEU A 166 6.98 -1.50 -26.32
CA LEU A 166 6.46 -2.22 -25.17
C LEU A 166 7.20 -1.79 -23.90
N LEU A 167 6.43 -1.33 -22.92
CA LEU A 167 6.92 -1.06 -21.58
C LEU A 167 6.99 -2.37 -20.80
N LYS A 168 8.07 -2.53 -20.02
CA LYS A 168 8.25 -3.68 -19.13
C LYS A 168 7.75 -3.34 -17.75
N VAL A 169 6.83 -4.15 -17.23
CA VAL A 169 6.26 -4.00 -15.90
C VAL A 169 6.70 -5.18 -15.04
N ARG A 170 7.53 -4.94 -14.04
CA ARG A 170 7.97 -5.94 -13.08
C ARG A 170 6.81 -6.26 -12.13
N TYR A 171 6.43 -7.53 -12.07
CA TYR A 171 5.38 -8.03 -11.18
C TYR A 171 5.91 -9.17 -10.31
N GLN A 172 5.15 -9.61 -9.31
CA GLN A 172 5.57 -10.59 -8.30
C GLN A 172 6.76 -10.15 -7.41
N VAL A 173 6.97 -8.84 -7.27
CA VAL A 173 8.02 -8.31 -6.42
C VAL A 173 7.63 -8.52 -4.95
N PRO A 174 8.43 -9.25 -4.16
CA PRO A 174 8.12 -9.54 -2.76
C PRO A 174 7.89 -8.26 -1.97
N ARG A 175 6.82 -8.23 -1.17
CA ARG A 175 6.41 -7.08 -0.34
C ARG A 175 6.02 -5.80 -1.09
N VAL A 176 5.91 -5.86 -2.42
CA VAL A 176 5.49 -4.72 -3.25
C VAL A 176 4.20 -5.04 -3.96
N ASN A 177 4.20 -6.02 -4.86
CA ASN A 177 3.04 -6.34 -5.72
C ASN A 177 2.81 -7.85 -5.91
N GLU A 178 3.42 -8.70 -5.08
CA GLU A 178 3.25 -10.16 -5.14
C GLU A 178 1.80 -10.62 -4.96
N GLU A 179 0.97 -9.85 -4.26
CA GLU A 179 -0.45 -10.15 -4.06
C GLU A 179 -1.25 -10.14 -5.37
N PHE A 180 -0.77 -9.43 -6.40
CA PHE A 180 -1.43 -9.35 -7.70
C PHE A 180 -1.04 -10.50 -8.63
N SER A 181 -0.25 -11.48 -8.18
CA SER A 181 0.18 -12.61 -9.01
C SER A 181 -1.01 -13.37 -9.58
N GLU A 182 -2.04 -13.64 -8.75
CA GLU A 182 -3.27 -14.30 -9.22
C GLU A 182 -4.04 -13.42 -10.22
N THR A 183 -4.14 -12.12 -9.98
CA THR A 183 -4.76 -11.17 -10.91
C THR A 183 -4.02 -11.12 -12.24
N CYS A 184 -2.68 -11.16 -12.22
CA CYS A 184 -1.85 -11.15 -13.42
C CYS A 184 -2.03 -12.42 -14.25
N CYS A 185 -2.29 -13.58 -13.62
CA CYS A 185 -2.63 -14.82 -14.30
C CYS A 185 -4.00 -14.78 -15.02
N LEU A 186 -4.87 -13.83 -14.67
CA LEU A 186 -6.18 -13.65 -15.29
C LEU A 186 -6.17 -12.66 -16.46
N LEU A 187 -5.04 -12.01 -16.75
CA LEU A 187 -4.94 -11.04 -17.85
C LEU A 187 -5.06 -11.74 -19.21
N TRP A 188 -5.83 -11.13 -20.11
CA TRP A 188 -5.93 -11.56 -21.51
C TRP A 188 -5.36 -10.49 -22.42
N LYS A 189 -4.83 -10.89 -23.58
CA LYS A 189 -4.28 -9.94 -24.55
C LYS A 189 -5.27 -8.82 -24.84
N ASN A 190 -4.78 -7.59 -24.78
CA ASN A 190 -5.48 -6.31 -24.90
C ASN A 190 -6.37 -5.90 -23.71
N SER A 191 -6.30 -6.59 -22.56
CA SER A 191 -6.99 -6.12 -21.35
C SER A 191 -6.42 -4.78 -20.86
N GLN A 192 -7.30 -3.88 -20.44
CA GLN A 192 -6.91 -2.60 -19.85
C GLN A 192 -6.50 -2.78 -18.39
N VAL A 193 -5.34 -2.25 -18.03
CA VAL A 193 -4.78 -2.33 -16.69
C VAL A 193 -4.40 -0.93 -16.22
N ASN A 194 -4.76 -0.61 -14.99
CA ASN A 194 -4.30 0.59 -14.32
C ASN A 194 -3.16 0.22 -13.36
N LEU A 195 -1.98 0.78 -13.64
CA LEU A 195 -0.83 0.71 -12.76
C LEU A 195 -0.88 1.93 -11.84
N LEU A 196 -0.82 1.72 -10.53
CA LEU A 196 -0.74 2.82 -9.56
C LEU A 196 0.58 2.81 -8.81
N ASP A 197 1.04 4.02 -8.49
CA ASP A 197 2.27 4.28 -7.75
C ASP A 197 3.46 3.53 -8.36
N VAL A 198 3.80 3.90 -9.60
CA VAL A 198 4.77 3.21 -10.45
C VAL A 198 6.15 3.84 -10.30
N SER A 199 7.12 3.10 -9.76
CA SER A 199 8.53 3.48 -9.83
C SER A 199 9.13 3.05 -11.17
N VAL A 200 9.83 3.96 -11.84
CA VAL A 200 10.53 3.69 -13.10
C VAL A 200 12.01 3.65 -12.82
N ASP A 201 12.67 2.50 -13.03
CA ASP A 201 14.12 2.39 -12.82
C ASP A 201 14.92 3.00 -13.99
N ALA A 202 16.25 3.05 -13.84
CA ALA A 202 17.15 3.63 -14.83
C ALA A 202 17.09 2.96 -16.22
N ASP A 203 16.63 1.70 -16.28
CA ASP A 203 16.44 0.93 -17.52
C ASP A 203 15.02 1.12 -18.11
N GLY A 204 14.20 1.98 -17.51
CA GLY A 204 12.82 2.24 -17.93
C GLY A 204 11.82 1.17 -17.51
N VAL A 205 12.20 0.26 -16.61
CA VAL A 205 11.30 -0.80 -16.12
C VAL A 205 10.38 -0.24 -15.04
N LEU A 206 9.08 -0.49 -15.23
CA LEU A 206 8.02 -0.06 -14.35
C LEU A 206 7.84 -1.07 -13.21
N THR A 207 7.85 -0.62 -11.96
CA THR A 207 7.48 -1.45 -10.79
C THR A 207 6.30 -0.78 -10.08
N PRO A 208 5.06 -1.23 -10.35
CA PRO A 208 3.86 -0.67 -9.74
C PRO A 208 3.63 -1.24 -8.34
N SER A 209 3.13 -0.43 -7.41
CA SER A 209 2.63 -0.94 -6.14
C SER A 209 1.25 -1.61 -6.28
N PHE A 210 0.46 -1.21 -7.29
CA PHE A 210 -0.84 -1.81 -7.58
C PHE A 210 -1.03 -2.12 -9.05
N ILE A 211 -1.62 -3.27 -9.31
CA ILE A 211 -2.02 -3.70 -10.65
C ILE A 211 -3.53 -3.94 -10.62
N ILE A 212 -4.29 -3.02 -11.23
CA ILE A 212 -5.75 -3.09 -11.24
C ILE A 212 -6.20 -3.46 -12.64
N LEU A 213 -6.74 -4.67 -12.78
CA LEU A 213 -7.49 -5.05 -13.98
C LEU A 213 -8.79 -4.25 -14.04
N GLU A 214 -8.98 -3.49 -15.12
CA GLU A 214 -10.23 -2.75 -15.31
C GLU A 214 -11.32 -3.72 -15.77
N PRO A 215 -12.48 -3.77 -15.09
CA PRO A 215 -13.56 -4.66 -15.50
C PRO A 215 -14.17 -4.20 -16.83
N ASP A 216 -14.20 -5.09 -17.81
CA ASP A 216 -14.85 -4.87 -19.12
C ASP A 216 -16.37 -5.13 -19.07
N TYR A 217 -17.01 -4.68 -17.99
CA TYR A 217 -18.46 -4.80 -17.86
C TYR A 217 -19.12 -3.50 -18.28
N LEU A 218 -19.73 -3.53 -19.46
CA LEU A 218 -20.82 -2.63 -19.81
C LEU A 218 -21.98 -2.96 -18.86
N ILE A 219 -21.95 -2.43 -17.63
CA ILE A 219 -23.04 -2.62 -16.67
C ILE A 219 -24.26 -1.94 -17.26
N ASP A 220 -25.25 -2.73 -17.63
CA ASP A 220 -26.55 -2.22 -18.04
C ASP A 220 -27.19 -1.53 -16.84
N ILE A 221 -27.21 -0.20 -16.88
CA ILE A 221 -27.66 0.68 -15.80
C ILE A 221 -29.13 0.37 -15.42
N SER A 222 -29.86 -0.27 -16.32
CA SER A 222 -31.22 -0.79 -16.09
C SER A 222 -31.27 -1.88 -15.01
N THR A 223 -30.25 -2.73 -14.88
CA THR A 223 -30.21 -3.80 -13.85
C THR A 223 -29.95 -3.23 -12.44
N LEU A 224 -29.19 -2.14 -12.33
CA LEU A 224 -29.01 -1.41 -11.07
C LEU A 224 -30.27 -0.63 -10.66
N ALA A 225 -31.02 -0.11 -11.63
CA ALA A 225 -32.26 0.63 -11.37
C ALA A 225 -33.40 -0.26 -10.83
N GLU A 226 -33.43 -1.55 -11.19
CA GLU A 226 -34.46 -2.49 -10.70
C GLU A 226 -34.35 -2.80 -9.19
N CYS A 227 -33.18 -2.53 -8.59
CA CYS A 227 -32.93 -2.71 -7.16
C CYS A 227 -33.28 -1.47 -6.32
N PHE A 228 -33.61 -0.33 -6.95
CA PHE A 228 -34.17 0.84 -6.26
C PHE A 228 -35.70 0.74 -6.29
N ARG A 229 -36.28 -0.07 -5.38
CA ARG A 229 -37.67 0.13 -4.99
C ARG A 229 -37.72 1.16 -3.87
N GLU A 230 -38.51 2.21 -4.08
CA GLU A 230 -38.90 3.14 -3.01
C GLU A 230 -39.54 2.32 -1.89
N TYR A 231 -38.87 2.24 -0.74
CA TYR A 231 -39.55 1.87 0.50
C TYR A 231 -40.48 3.05 0.83
N GLY A 232 -41.80 2.82 0.72
CA GLY A 232 -42.83 3.77 1.10
C GLY A 232 -42.92 4.02 2.60
#